data_AF-A0A972BY38-F1
#
_entry.id   AF-A0A972BY38-F1
#
_cell.length_a   1.000
_cell.length_b   1.000
_cell.length_c   1.000
_cell.angle_alpha   90.00
_cell.angle_beta   90.00
_cell.angle_gamma   90.00
#
_symmetry.space_group_name_H-M   'P 1'
#
loop_
_entity.id
_entity.type
_entity.pdbx_description
1 polymer ?
#
loop_
_entity_poly.entity_id
_entity_poly.type
_entity_poly.pdbx_seq_one_letter_code
_entity_poly.pdbx_strand_id
1 'polypeptide(L)'
;MRKFIVALLVVALLAPATVALPATAASKIPFKLGNEVLFERYFHLIEGKRVGLVTNPTGVNSKGEMTSHLLAQDPRVDLVALFGPEHGYDGKAAAGDYVKSYIDPDLGIHVYSLYGETRRPTADMLKGIEVLLFDIQDIGARSYTYISTMFYVMQEAKKYGIPVVILDRPNPVGGEICEGPVLEEFARGFVGIDNIPIAHGMTVGELARFFNRRIGATIHVVPMEGYTRDMIWQDTGLDWVPTSPMIPTIQAAFGYNATGLGSGTGIRQRDYFSWIGGKGIDSKKFAAMLNSSKLPGVVFIPEDRDSEGGVRLQITDYHAFNPTRVNIHALTYAQQLIKFPVPKSGNNYDSLSMFAKIMGGNRMGEWLKQGLTPQQIEARYAAELNQFKKDREPYLIYGYLNGPGPHLVVDNTPIYSDVAPFIDKNNRAMVPFRALAQALGANVHWDGATRTVVLRKDRNVVVLTVGQDTVRVNDRTIKIDTVPIIRSDRTMIPVRHASELLGAFVHWDQPSSTVIVTTR
;
A
#
# COMPACT_ATOMS: atom_id res chain seq x y z
N MET A 1 -89.45 -28.93 4.24
CA MET A 1 -88.59 -27.73 4.10
C MET A 1 -87.15 -28.19 3.91
N ARG A 2 -86.47 -27.65 2.88
CA ARG A 2 -85.27 -28.21 2.23
C ARG A 2 -83.97 -27.80 2.93
N LYS A 3 -83.01 -28.73 2.89
CA LYS A 3 -81.61 -28.63 3.34
C LYS A 3 -80.86 -27.50 2.63
N PHE A 4 -80.06 -26.73 3.37
CA PHE A 4 -78.84 -26.09 2.87
C PHE A 4 -77.74 -26.20 3.93
N ILE A 5 -76.77 -27.07 3.64
CA ILE A 5 -75.46 -27.13 4.30
C ILE A 5 -74.65 -25.99 3.67
N VAL A 6 -74.24 -25.01 4.47
CA VAL A 6 -73.22 -24.04 4.06
C VAL A 6 -71.92 -24.48 4.71
N ALA A 7 -71.03 -25.05 3.90
CA ALA A 7 -69.66 -25.36 4.30
C ALA A 7 -68.88 -24.05 4.47
N LEU A 8 -68.40 -23.78 5.69
CA LEU A 8 -67.42 -22.73 5.92
C LEU A 8 -66.04 -23.25 5.46
N LEU A 9 -65.61 -22.79 4.30
CA LEU A 9 -64.25 -23.00 3.80
C LEU A 9 -63.31 -22.05 4.57
N VAL A 10 -62.62 -22.55 5.59
CA VAL A 10 -61.50 -21.83 6.21
C VAL A 10 -60.28 -22.01 5.31
N VAL A 11 -60.03 -21.03 4.45
CA VAL A 11 -58.76 -20.94 3.70
C VAL A 11 -57.70 -20.44 4.67
N ALA A 12 -56.91 -21.35 5.24
CA ALA A 12 -55.68 -21.01 5.93
C ALA A 12 -54.66 -20.56 4.88
N LEU A 13 -54.41 -19.25 4.78
CA LEU A 13 -53.29 -18.69 4.04
C LEU A 13 -51.99 -19.08 4.75
N LEU A 14 -51.39 -20.20 4.31
CA LEU A 14 -50.00 -20.53 4.59
C LEU A 14 -49.11 -19.53 3.86
N ALA A 15 -48.67 -18.50 4.56
CA ALA A 15 -47.55 -17.68 4.10
C ALA A 15 -46.30 -18.59 4.02
N PRO A 16 -45.54 -18.59 2.92
CA PRO A 16 -44.27 -19.30 2.88
C PRO A 16 -43.33 -18.63 3.89
N ALA A 17 -42.97 -19.36 4.95
CA ALA A 17 -41.87 -18.96 5.80
C ALA A 17 -40.61 -19.00 4.95
N THR A 18 -40.14 -17.83 4.51
CA THR A 18 -38.82 -17.67 3.93
C THR A 18 -37.81 -17.98 5.03
N VAL A 19 -37.30 -19.20 5.04
CA VAL A 19 -36.10 -19.54 5.80
C VAL A 19 -34.98 -18.71 5.20
N ALA A 20 -34.63 -17.60 5.86
CA ALA A 20 -33.41 -16.88 5.55
C ALA A 20 -32.26 -17.85 5.77
N LEU A 21 -31.61 -18.28 4.69
CA LEU A 21 -30.32 -18.95 4.79
C LEU A 21 -29.41 -18.01 5.59
N PRO A 22 -28.71 -18.50 6.64
CA PRO A 22 -27.71 -17.67 7.30
C PRO A 22 -26.75 -17.20 6.22
N ALA A 23 -26.56 -15.88 6.13
CA ALA A 23 -25.51 -15.32 5.30
C ALA A 23 -24.23 -16.04 5.71
N THR A 24 -23.69 -16.88 4.83
CA THR A 24 -22.39 -17.49 5.03
C THR A 24 -21.45 -16.33 5.29
N ALA A 25 -20.92 -16.24 6.51
CA ALA A 25 -19.89 -15.27 6.84
C ALA A 25 -18.84 -15.41 5.74
N ALA A 26 -18.67 -14.37 4.93
CA ALA A 26 -17.64 -14.37 3.91
C ALA A 26 -16.35 -14.74 4.63
N SER A 27 -15.74 -15.86 4.24
CA SER A 27 -14.46 -16.27 4.78
C SER A 27 -13.54 -15.06 4.65
N LYS A 28 -13.17 -14.42 5.77
CA LYS A 28 -12.17 -13.34 5.73
C LYS A 28 -10.96 -13.94 5.03
N ILE A 29 -10.56 -13.33 3.91
CA ILE A 29 -9.34 -13.75 3.21
C ILE A 29 -8.23 -13.71 4.27
N PRO A 30 -7.51 -14.80 4.51
CA PRO A 30 -6.45 -14.80 5.51
C PRO A 30 -5.42 -13.72 5.12
N PHE A 31 -5.29 -12.71 5.98
CA PHE A 31 -4.42 -11.56 5.78
C PHE A 31 -3.19 -11.70 6.68
N LYS A 32 -1.99 -11.53 6.12
CA LYS A 32 -0.73 -11.51 6.89
C LYS A 32 0.14 -10.34 6.48
N LEU A 33 0.68 -9.66 7.48
CA LEU A 33 1.64 -8.58 7.29
C LEU A 33 3.01 -9.14 6.86
N GLY A 34 3.84 -8.29 6.24
CA GLY A 34 5.18 -8.70 5.80
C GLY A 34 6.07 -9.20 6.95
N ASN A 35 5.86 -8.72 8.19
CA ASN A 35 6.59 -9.22 9.36
C ASN A 35 6.15 -10.64 9.76
N GLU A 36 4.89 -11.01 9.62
CA GLU A 36 4.42 -12.39 9.85
C GLU A 36 4.96 -13.34 8.78
N VAL A 37 4.88 -12.90 7.51
CA VAL A 37 5.40 -13.66 6.36
C VAL A 37 6.92 -13.84 6.44
N LEU A 38 7.64 -12.88 7.03
CA LEU A 38 9.07 -13.00 7.32
C LEU A 38 9.36 -14.21 8.20
N PHE A 39 8.71 -14.33 9.36
CA PHE A 39 8.97 -15.41 10.31
C PHE A 39 8.57 -16.78 9.78
N GLU A 40 7.54 -16.85 8.92
CA GLU A 40 7.04 -18.12 8.38
C GLU A 40 7.79 -18.62 7.15
N ARG A 41 8.13 -17.73 6.20
CA ARG A 41 8.59 -18.12 4.85
C ARG A 41 9.92 -17.51 4.43
N TYR A 42 10.28 -16.36 5.01
CA TYR A 42 11.48 -15.60 4.61
C TYR A 42 12.54 -15.50 5.70
N PHE A 43 12.49 -16.36 6.72
CA PHE A 43 13.40 -16.30 7.86
C PHE A 43 14.88 -16.42 7.46
N HIS A 44 15.16 -17.15 6.38
CA HIS A 44 16.49 -17.26 5.76
C HIS A 44 17.12 -15.90 5.37
N LEU A 45 16.34 -14.82 5.26
CA LEU A 45 16.86 -13.48 5.01
C LEU A 45 17.60 -12.90 6.22
N ILE A 46 17.30 -13.36 7.44
CA ILE A 46 17.84 -12.84 8.70
C ILE A 46 18.51 -13.89 9.60
N GLU A 47 18.30 -15.18 9.32
CA GLU A 47 18.85 -16.28 10.12
C GLU A 47 20.38 -16.20 10.26
N GLY A 48 20.86 -16.22 11.50
CA GLY A 48 22.27 -16.15 11.86
C GLY A 48 22.92 -14.78 11.66
N LYS A 49 22.15 -13.73 11.34
CA LYS A 49 22.67 -12.40 11.02
C LYS A 49 22.52 -11.41 12.16
N ARG A 50 23.40 -10.41 12.17
CA ARG A 50 23.31 -9.19 12.98
C ARG A 50 22.36 -8.19 12.33
N VAL A 51 21.17 -8.06 12.90
CA VAL A 51 20.04 -7.31 12.36
C VAL A 51 19.98 -5.91 12.97
N GLY A 52 19.83 -4.90 12.12
CA GLY A 52 19.32 -3.59 12.52
C GLY A 52 17.87 -3.44 12.10
N LEU A 53 17.01 -2.89 12.96
CA LEU A 53 15.58 -2.70 12.66
C LEU A 53 15.19 -1.22 12.70
N VAL A 54 14.69 -0.72 11.57
CA VAL A 54 14.04 0.60 11.46
C VAL A 54 12.56 0.42 11.71
N THR A 55 12.08 0.91 12.86
CA THR A 55 10.71 0.70 13.29
C THR A 55 10.22 1.81 14.24
N ASN A 56 8.95 1.73 14.61
CA ASN A 56 8.27 2.56 15.60
C ASN A 56 7.12 1.73 16.22
N PRO A 57 6.17 2.29 17.01
CA PRO A 57 5.13 1.46 17.65
C PRO A 57 4.21 0.72 16.66
N THR A 58 4.17 1.14 15.40
CA THR A 58 3.36 0.49 14.35
C THR A 58 3.98 -0.81 13.84
N GLY A 59 5.24 -1.08 14.17
CA GLY A 59 5.95 -2.32 13.86
C GLY A 59 5.46 -3.51 14.69
N VAL A 60 4.17 -3.83 14.57
CA VAL A 60 3.52 -4.96 15.24
C VAL A 60 2.92 -5.93 14.22
N ASN A 61 2.74 -7.20 14.60
CA ASN A 61 1.99 -8.19 13.81
C ASN A 61 0.47 -8.05 14.02
N SER A 62 -0.33 -8.95 13.42
CA SER A 62 -1.79 -8.95 13.54
C SER A 62 -2.32 -9.16 14.97
N LYS A 63 -1.46 -9.60 15.90
CA LYS A 63 -1.76 -9.81 17.32
C LYS A 63 -1.30 -8.65 18.21
N GLY A 64 -0.69 -7.61 17.63
CA GLY A 64 -0.13 -6.49 18.38
C GLY A 64 1.25 -6.76 18.99
N GLU A 65 1.91 -7.87 18.64
CA GLU A 65 3.26 -8.20 19.13
C GLU A 65 4.31 -7.40 18.35
N MET A 66 5.21 -6.72 19.03
CA MET A 66 6.23 -5.86 18.40
C MET A 66 7.31 -6.68 17.69
N THR A 67 7.62 -6.32 16.45
CA THR A 67 8.68 -6.92 15.63
C THR A 67 10.04 -6.86 16.34
N SER A 68 10.35 -5.78 17.05
CA SER A 68 11.59 -5.65 17.84
C SER A 68 11.70 -6.74 18.92
N HIS A 69 10.62 -7.02 19.63
CA HIS A 69 10.58 -8.04 20.69
C HIS A 69 10.62 -9.45 20.11
N LEU A 70 9.88 -9.70 19.03
CA LEU A 70 9.91 -11.00 18.34
C LEU A 70 11.31 -11.35 17.84
N LEU A 71 12.04 -10.37 17.29
CA LEU A 71 13.42 -10.57 16.84
C LEU A 71 14.38 -10.75 18.03
N ALA A 72 14.27 -9.95 19.08
CA ALA A 72 15.15 -10.04 20.25
C ALA A 72 14.99 -11.37 21.02
N GLN A 73 13.79 -11.98 20.96
CA GLN A 73 13.50 -13.24 21.65
C GLN A 73 13.84 -14.48 20.81
N ASP A 74 14.09 -14.34 19.50
CA ASP A 74 14.41 -15.48 18.62
C ASP A 74 15.92 -15.78 18.65
N PRO A 75 16.35 -16.94 19.19
CA PRO A 75 17.78 -17.25 19.34
C PRO A 75 18.51 -17.47 18.02
N ARG A 76 17.80 -17.52 16.89
CA ARG A 76 18.39 -17.70 15.56
C ARG A 76 18.78 -16.35 14.91
N VAL A 77 18.51 -15.22 15.56
CA VAL A 77 18.77 -13.87 15.04
C VAL A 77 19.46 -13.04 16.13
N ASP A 78 20.40 -12.17 15.75
CA ASP A 78 21.05 -11.24 16.66
C ASP A 78 20.56 -9.81 16.37
N LEU A 79 19.55 -9.32 17.10
CA LEU A 79 19.09 -7.93 16.98
C LEU A 79 20.06 -6.98 17.70
N VAL A 80 20.81 -6.18 16.93
CA VAL A 80 21.93 -5.38 17.50
C VAL A 80 21.66 -3.87 17.54
N ALA A 81 20.66 -3.39 16.80
CA ALA A 81 20.33 -1.96 16.76
C ALA A 81 18.87 -1.71 16.37
N LEU A 82 18.29 -0.68 16.97
CA LEU A 82 17.00 -0.11 16.62
C LEU A 82 17.19 1.30 16.04
N PHE A 83 16.34 1.68 15.09
CA PHE A 83 16.36 3.01 14.48
C PHE A 83 14.96 3.61 14.48
N GLY A 84 14.78 4.70 15.25
CA GLY A 84 13.52 5.43 15.33
C GLY A 84 13.46 6.56 14.29
N PRO A 85 12.36 6.70 13.52
CA PRO A 85 12.16 7.79 12.57
C PRO A 85 11.68 9.08 13.26
N GLU A 86 11.00 9.97 12.53
CA GLU A 86 10.17 11.03 13.11
C GLU A 86 9.18 10.45 14.15
N HIS A 87 8.99 11.15 15.27
CA HIS A 87 8.26 10.69 16.47
C HIS A 87 9.00 9.66 17.35
N GLY A 88 10.14 9.12 16.89
CA GLY A 88 11.00 8.17 17.61
C GLY A 88 10.48 6.73 17.60
N TYR A 89 11.25 5.83 18.21
CA TYR A 89 10.89 4.41 18.36
C TYR A 89 9.63 4.21 19.23
N ASP A 90 9.43 5.06 20.24
CA ASP A 90 8.25 5.03 21.11
C ASP A 90 7.03 5.75 20.51
N GLY A 91 7.19 6.50 19.41
CA GLY A 91 6.12 7.24 18.73
C GLY A 91 5.47 8.39 19.51
N LYS A 92 6.06 8.83 20.63
CA LYS A 92 5.47 9.82 21.54
C LYS A 92 5.84 11.27 21.25
N ALA A 93 6.92 11.53 20.50
CA ALA A 93 7.38 12.90 20.26
C ALA A 93 6.50 13.65 19.25
N ALA A 94 6.34 14.97 19.39
CA ALA A 94 5.53 15.75 18.45
C ALA A 94 6.22 15.87 17.08
N ALA A 95 5.48 16.29 16.05
CA ALA A 95 6.05 16.52 14.72
C ALA A 95 7.10 17.64 14.79
N GLY A 96 8.28 17.38 14.25
CA GLY A 96 9.42 18.32 14.32
C GLY A 96 10.27 18.22 15.60
N ASP A 97 9.86 17.45 16.62
CA ASP A 97 10.64 17.30 17.85
C ASP A 97 11.85 16.37 17.67
N TYR A 98 12.94 16.69 18.36
CA TYR A 98 14.12 15.83 18.40
C TYR A 98 14.01 14.77 19.52
N VAL A 99 14.29 13.52 19.18
CA VAL A 99 14.46 12.41 20.12
C VAL A 99 15.94 12.01 20.13
N LYS A 100 16.56 11.95 21.31
CA LYS A 100 17.96 11.51 21.45
C LYS A 100 18.07 9.99 21.39
N SER A 101 19.21 9.48 20.94
CA SER A 101 19.54 8.05 21.02
C SER A 101 19.69 7.58 22.47
N TYR A 102 19.32 6.33 22.76
CA TYR A 102 19.33 5.73 24.10
C TYR A 102 19.52 4.21 24.05
N ILE A 103 19.61 3.55 25.21
CA ILE A 103 19.50 2.09 25.33
C ILE A 103 18.05 1.78 25.70
N ASP A 104 17.39 0.95 24.90
CA ASP A 104 16.06 0.46 25.22
C ASP A 104 16.11 -0.29 26.57
N PRO A 105 15.30 0.10 27.57
CA PRO A 105 15.40 -0.47 28.91
C PRO A 105 14.92 -1.92 28.99
N ASP A 106 14.05 -2.35 28.09
CA ASP A 106 13.45 -3.70 28.10
C ASP A 106 14.33 -4.68 27.31
N LEU A 107 14.90 -4.23 26.18
CA LEU A 107 15.70 -5.05 25.28
C LEU A 107 17.21 -4.94 25.54
N GLY A 108 17.68 -3.87 26.18
CA GLY A 108 19.11 -3.58 26.34
C GLY A 108 19.83 -3.23 25.03
N ILE A 109 19.08 -2.86 23.98
CA ILE A 109 19.57 -2.60 22.62
C ILE A 109 19.68 -1.09 22.37
N HIS A 110 20.70 -0.66 21.63
CA HIS A 110 20.81 0.75 21.21
C HIS A 110 19.67 1.15 20.29
N VAL A 111 18.98 2.25 20.63
CA VAL A 111 18.00 2.96 19.80
C VAL A 111 18.65 4.22 19.25
N TYR A 112 18.87 4.27 17.95
CA TYR A 112 19.38 5.43 17.23
C TYR A 112 18.24 6.29 16.70
N SER A 113 18.35 7.61 16.85
CA SER A 113 17.42 8.55 16.24
C SER A 113 17.81 8.87 14.80
N LEU A 114 16.85 8.68 13.88
CA LEU A 114 16.93 9.13 12.49
C LEU A 114 16.08 10.39 12.27
N TYR A 115 16.00 11.24 13.30
CA TYR A 115 15.37 12.55 13.23
C TYR A 115 16.14 13.59 14.06
N GLY A 116 16.00 14.87 13.71
CA GLY A 116 16.78 15.96 14.31
C GLY A 116 18.17 16.11 13.71
N GLU A 117 19.23 15.84 14.49
CA GLU A 117 20.64 16.04 14.09
C GLU A 117 21.00 15.30 12.79
N THR A 118 20.49 14.08 12.64
CA THR A 118 20.61 13.32 11.40
C THR A 118 19.28 12.67 11.04
N ARG A 119 19.00 12.60 9.74
CA ARG A 119 17.90 11.82 9.16
C ARG A 119 18.40 10.56 8.43
N ARG A 120 19.71 10.31 8.51
CA ARG A 120 20.43 9.26 7.79
C ARG A 120 21.22 8.43 8.81
N PRO A 121 21.19 7.08 8.73
CA PRO A 121 22.11 6.25 9.49
C PRO A 121 23.56 6.66 9.21
N THR A 122 24.36 6.87 10.25
CA THR A 122 25.79 7.15 10.08
C THR A 122 26.60 5.86 9.91
N ALA A 123 27.85 5.97 9.46
CA ALA A 123 28.77 4.84 9.38
C ALA A 123 28.88 4.08 10.71
N ASP A 124 28.95 4.83 11.82
CA ASP A 124 29.07 4.25 13.16
C ASP A 124 27.81 3.51 13.59
N MET A 125 26.63 4.06 13.27
CA MET A 125 25.36 3.38 13.57
C MET A 125 25.19 2.09 12.78
N LEU A 126 25.78 1.99 11.58
CA LEU A 126 25.72 0.81 10.72
C LEU A 126 26.80 -0.23 11.00
N LYS A 127 27.75 0.07 11.90
CA LYS A 127 28.92 -0.78 12.14
C LYS A 127 28.51 -2.14 12.69
N GLY A 128 28.81 -3.19 11.94
CA GLY A 128 28.56 -4.58 12.34
C GLY A 128 27.13 -5.06 12.08
N ILE A 129 26.28 -4.26 11.43
CA ILE A 129 24.98 -4.70 10.93
C ILE A 129 25.19 -5.43 9.59
N GLU A 130 24.60 -6.61 9.46
CA GLU A 130 24.69 -7.45 8.26
C GLU A 130 23.42 -7.40 7.41
N VAL A 131 22.29 -7.00 8.00
CA VAL A 131 21.03 -6.76 7.30
C VAL A 131 20.20 -5.72 8.04
N LEU A 132 19.56 -4.83 7.29
CA LEU A 132 18.60 -3.87 7.83
C LEU A 132 17.18 -4.31 7.52
N LEU A 133 16.30 -4.29 8.51
CA LEU A 133 14.86 -4.44 8.36
C LEU A 133 14.18 -3.07 8.39
N PHE A 134 13.15 -2.87 7.57
CA PHE A 134 12.24 -1.72 7.66
C PHE A 134 10.83 -2.23 7.91
N ASP A 135 10.23 -1.84 9.04
CA ASP A 135 8.90 -2.27 9.45
C ASP A 135 8.13 -1.11 10.10
N ILE A 136 7.45 -0.31 9.27
CA ILE A 136 6.70 0.88 9.70
C ILE A 136 5.43 1.05 8.86
N GLN A 137 4.31 1.30 9.52
CA GLN A 137 3.04 1.66 8.88
C GLN A 137 3.05 3.11 8.39
N ASP A 138 2.93 3.30 7.08
CA ASP A 138 2.73 4.60 6.42
C ASP A 138 1.22 4.93 6.26
N ILE A 139 0.87 6.12 5.75
CA ILE A 139 -0.52 6.56 5.55
C ILE A 139 -0.93 6.80 4.08
N GLY A 140 -0.06 6.52 3.11
CA GLY A 140 -0.36 6.70 1.69
C GLY A 140 -0.19 8.14 1.20
N ALA A 141 0.64 8.95 1.87
CA ALA A 141 0.84 10.36 1.57
C ALA A 141 2.32 10.69 1.36
N ARG A 142 2.63 11.39 0.26
CA ARG A 142 4.01 11.78 -0.09
C ARG A 142 4.73 12.56 1.01
N SER A 143 4.01 13.41 1.74
CA SER A 143 4.57 14.25 2.80
C SER A 143 4.71 13.55 4.15
N TYR A 144 4.25 12.30 4.27
CA TYR A 144 4.46 11.50 5.47
C TYR A 144 5.86 10.89 5.44
N THR A 145 6.72 11.27 6.38
CA THR A 145 8.18 11.21 6.19
C THR A 145 8.80 9.84 6.41
N TYR A 146 8.01 8.82 6.79
CA TYR A 146 8.51 7.46 7.00
C TYR A 146 9.08 6.84 5.73
N ILE A 147 8.45 7.10 4.58
CA ILE A 147 8.97 6.67 3.26
C ILE A 147 10.26 7.43 2.88
N SER A 148 10.44 8.66 3.37
CA SER A 148 11.70 9.41 3.22
C SER A 148 12.82 8.84 4.09
N THR A 149 12.50 8.41 5.31
CA THR A 149 13.43 7.67 6.16
C THR A 149 13.84 6.34 5.50
N MET A 150 12.89 5.57 4.96
CA MET A 150 13.18 4.36 4.20
C MET A 150 14.14 4.63 3.03
N PHE A 151 13.89 5.67 2.25
CA PHE A 151 14.74 6.07 1.14
C PHE A 151 16.18 6.37 1.59
N TYR A 152 16.35 7.13 2.69
CA TYR A 152 17.67 7.43 3.24
C TYR A 152 18.38 6.21 3.79
N VAL A 153 17.67 5.32 4.49
CA VAL A 153 18.20 4.04 4.96
C VAL A 153 18.72 3.21 3.78
N MET A 154 17.93 3.09 2.70
CA MET A 154 18.35 2.39 1.48
C MET A 154 19.58 3.01 0.83
N GLN A 155 19.67 4.35 0.79
CA GLN A 155 20.85 5.04 0.26
C GLN A 155 22.11 4.77 1.09
N GLU A 156 22.02 4.84 2.41
CA GLU A 156 23.18 4.59 3.28
C GLU A 156 23.56 3.11 3.25
N ALA A 157 22.59 2.19 3.31
CA ALA A 157 22.82 0.75 3.20
C ALA A 157 23.56 0.37 1.90
N LYS A 158 23.22 1.00 0.77
CA LYS A 158 23.93 0.82 -0.50
C LYS A 158 25.42 1.16 -0.40
N LYS A 159 25.78 2.25 0.29
CA LYS A 159 27.19 2.67 0.43
C LYS A 159 28.04 1.64 1.15
N TYR A 160 27.44 0.91 2.09
CA TYR A 160 28.13 -0.09 2.91
C TYR A 160 27.87 -1.54 2.48
N GLY A 161 27.14 -1.75 1.37
CA GLY A 161 26.82 -3.09 0.87
C GLY A 161 25.87 -3.89 1.78
N ILE A 162 25.13 -3.22 2.66
CA ILE A 162 24.20 -3.87 3.59
C ILE A 162 22.87 -4.11 2.86
N PRO A 163 22.36 -5.35 2.77
CA PRO A 163 21.04 -5.62 2.22
C PRO A 163 19.94 -5.03 3.11
N VAL A 164 18.87 -4.52 2.49
CA VAL A 164 17.68 -4.00 3.20
C VAL A 164 16.48 -4.88 2.90
N VAL A 165 15.83 -5.40 3.93
CA VAL A 165 14.60 -6.17 3.83
C VAL A 165 13.44 -5.27 4.26
N ILE A 166 12.48 -5.08 3.35
CA ILE A 166 11.28 -4.27 3.57
C ILE A 166 10.14 -5.21 3.95
N LEU A 167 9.61 -5.06 5.15
CA LEU A 167 8.45 -5.81 5.62
C LEU A 167 7.23 -5.03 5.20
N ASP A 168 6.56 -5.50 4.15
CA ASP A 168 5.53 -4.71 3.51
C ASP A 168 4.27 -4.59 4.37
N ARG A 169 3.57 -3.47 4.22
CA ARG A 169 2.38 -3.09 4.98
C ARG A 169 1.32 -2.44 4.08
N PRO A 170 0.02 -2.51 4.45
CA PRO A 170 -1.03 -1.91 3.64
C PRO A 170 -0.81 -0.43 3.42
N ASN A 171 -1.17 0.07 2.24
CA ASN A 171 -1.52 1.48 2.12
C ASN A 171 -2.93 1.64 2.73
N PRO A 172 -3.10 2.36 3.84
CA PRO A 172 -4.37 2.34 4.58
C PRO A 172 -5.53 3.02 3.86
N VAL A 173 -5.22 3.89 2.89
CA VAL A 173 -6.21 4.52 2.00
C VAL A 173 -6.31 3.82 0.63
N GLY A 174 -5.73 2.62 0.52
CA GLY A 174 -5.79 1.78 -0.67
C GLY A 174 -4.72 2.04 -1.73
N GLY A 175 -4.58 1.09 -2.65
CA GLY A 175 -3.69 1.18 -3.82
C GLY A 175 -4.35 1.81 -5.05
N GLU A 176 -5.66 2.03 -5.03
CA GLU A 176 -6.39 2.63 -6.16
C GLU A 176 -6.18 4.14 -6.26
N ILE A 177 -6.24 4.82 -5.11
CA ILE A 177 -6.15 6.28 -5.04
C ILE A 177 -4.72 6.70 -5.35
N CYS A 178 -4.53 7.20 -6.57
CA CYS A 178 -3.31 7.83 -7.03
C CYS A 178 -3.68 9.18 -7.64
N GLU A 179 -3.37 10.26 -6.91
CA GLU A 179 -3.99 11.56 -7.10
C GLU A 179 -3.10 12.74 -6.74
N GLY A 180 -3.31 13.85 -7.46
CA GLY A 180 -2.72 15.15 -7.20
C GLY A 180 -1.43 15.44 -7.99
N PRO A 181 -0.91 16.68 -7.88
CA PRO A 181 0.29 17.10 -8.61
C PRO A 181 1.51 16.25 -8.28
N VAL A 182 2.20 15.81 -9.34
CA VAL A 182 3.48 15.09 -9.21
C VAL A 182 4.54 16.07 -8.71
N LEU A 183 5.43 15.61 -7.82
CA LEU A 183 6.45 16.49 -7.27
C LEU A 183 7.44 16.97 -8.35
N GLU A 184 7.69 18.28 -8.38
CA GLU A 184 8.67 18.93 -9.25
C GLU A 184 10.10 18.64 -8.78
N GLU A 185 11.02 18.40 -9.72
CA GLU A 185 12.37 17.89 -9.39
C GLU A 185 13.16 18.77 -8.40
N PHE A 186 13.04 20.11 -8.51
CA PHE A 186 13.69 21.05 -7.62
C PHE A 186 13.10 21.07 -6.20
N ALA A 187 11.90 20.51 -6.03
CA ALA A 187 11.19 20.41 -4.77
C ALA A 187 11.47 19.10 -4.02
N ARG A 188 12.36 18.24 -4.54
CA ARG A 188 12.76 17.01 -3.84
C ARG A 188 13.48 17.31 -2.53
N GLY A 189 13.07 16.61 -1.49
CA GLY A 189 13.73 16.64 -0.19
C GLY A 189 12.96 15.79 0.82
N PHE A 190 13.15 16.05 2.11
CA PHE A 190 12.64 15.15 3.16
C PHE A 190 11.10 15.03 3.22
N VAL A 191 10.34 16.06 2.83
CA VAL A 191 8.86 16.04 2.80
C VAL A 191 8.32 15.65 1.41
N GLY A 192 9.18 15.13 0.54
CA GLY A 192 8.83 14.70 -0.81
C GLY A 192 10.08 14.18 -1.52
N ILE A 193 10.41 12.91 -1.28
CA ILE A 193 11.74 12.37 -1.58
C ILE A 193 11.98 12.03 -3.06
N ASP A 194 10.90 11.89 -3.82
CA ASP A 194 10.92 11.51 -5.23
C ASP A 194 9.71 12.13 -5.96
N ASN A 195 9.71 12.06 -7.29
CA ASN A 195 8.65 12.60 -8.17
C ASN A 195 7.40 11.70 -8.13
N ILE A 196 6.75 11.66 -6.98
CA ILE A 196 5.47 10.97 -6.77
C ILE A 196 4.36 12.01 -6.54
N PRO A 197 3.10 11.70 -6.86
CA PRO A 197 1.95 12.55 -6.56
C PRO A 197 1.66 12.60 -5.05
N ILE A 198 0.72 13.45 -4.63
CA ILE A 198 0.36 13.62 -3.21
C ILE A 198 -0.10 12.29 -2.60
N ALA A 199 -1.08 11.64 -3.24
CA ALA A 199 -1.46 10.27 -2.94
C ALA A 199 -0.81 9.36 -4.00
N HIS A 200 0.16 8.55 -3.59
CA HIS A 200 0.94 7.70 -4.51
C HIS A 200 0.30 6.35 -4.79
N GLY A 201 -0.62 5.88 -3.94
CA GLY A 201 -1.35 4.61 -4.08
C GLY A 201 -0.42 3.39 -4.17
N MET A 202 0.66 3.37 -3.39
CA MET A 202 1.63 2.26 -3.35
C MET A 202 1.86 1.86 -1.89
N THR A 203 2.18 0.59 -1.65
CA THR A 203 2.66 0.12 -0.33
C THR A 203 4.10 0.56 -0.09
N VAL A 204 4.62 0.39 1.13
CA VAL A 204 6.02 0.71 1.43
C VAL A 204 7.00 -0.19 0.66
N GLY A 205 6.64 -1.46 0.43
CA GLY A 205 7.41 -2.40 -0.39
C GLY A 205 7.42 -2.00 -1.88
N GLU A 206 6.27 -1.62 -2.44
CA GLU A 206 6.18 -1.09 -3.80
C GLU A 206 6.96 0.22 -3.95
N LEU A 207 6.87 1.12 -2.97
CA LEU A 207 7.66 2.36 -2.93
C LEU A 207 9.16 2.09 -2.83
N ALA A 208 9.59 1.11 -2.02
CA ALA A 208 11.00 0.73 -1.95
C ALA A 208 11.51 0.26 -3.32
N ARG A 209 10.76 -0.59 -4.03
CA ARG A 209 11.08 -0.99 -5.41
C ARG A 209 11.16 0.22 -6.34
N PHE A 210 10.20 1.13 -6.25
CA PHE A 210 10.16 2.36 -7.05
C PHE A 210 11.38 3.24 -6.79
N PHE A 211 11.67 3.57 -5.53
CA PHE A 211 12.84 4.35 -5.12
C PHE A 211 14.15 3.70 -5.53
N ASN A 212 14.22 2.36 -5.50
CA ASN A 212 15.43 1.64 -5.83
C ASN A 212 15.89 1.85 -7.28
N ARG A 213 15.00 2.29 -8.19
CA ARG A 213 15.38 2.68 -9.57
C ARG A 213 16.46 3.78 -9.61
N ARG A 214 16.54 4.62 -8.56
CA ARG A 214 17.54 5.68 -8.42
C ARG A 214 18.68 5.33 -7.45
N ILE A 215 18.49 4.34 -6.57
CA ILE A 215 19.43 4.01 -5.50
C ILE A 215 20.33 2.83 -5.88
N GLY A 216 19.77 1.77 -6.48
CA GLY A 216 20.51 0.55 -6.81
C GLY A 216 21.00 -0.24 -5.59
N ALA A 217 20.29 -0.17 -4.45
CA ALA A 217 20.50 -0.97 -3.26
C ALA A 217 20.13 -2.45 -3.48
N THR A 218 20.78 -3.33 -2.72
CA THR A 218 20.33 -4.72 -2.58
C THR A 218 19.12 -4.71 -1.65
N ILE A 219 17.93 -4.91 -2.21
CA ILE A 219 16.69 -4.96 -1.43
C ILE A 219 15.98 -6.30 -1.58
N HIS A 220 15.31 -6.71 -0.50
CA HIS A 220 14.33 -7.78 -0.51
C HIS A 220 13.01 -7.20 0.01
N VAL A 221 11.92 -7.39 -0.71
CA VAL A 221 10.59 -7.06 -0.17
C VAL A 221 9.94 -8.36 0.28
N VAL A 222 9.52 -8.41 1.54
CA VAL A 222 8.68 -9.48 2.06
C VAL A 222 7.23 -9.02 1.89
N PRO A 223 6.49 -9.58 0.91
CA PRO A 223 5.14 -9.14 0.60
C PRO A 223 4.17 -9.56 1.70
N MET A 224 3.03 -8.89 1.75
CA MET A 224 1.86 -9.33 2.50
C MET A 224 1.19 -10.52 1.81
N GLU A 225 0.45 -11.30 2.58
CA GLU A 225 -0.50 -12.29 2.04
C GLU A 225 -1.94 -11.78 2.23
N GLY A 226 -2.80 -12.00 1.24
CA GLY A 226 -4.19 -11.55 1.28
C GLY A 226 -4.46 -10.10 0.88
N TYR A 227 -3.45 -9.21 0.82
CA TYR A 227 -3.63 -7.82 0.39
C TYR A 227 -3.91 -7.69 -1.11
N THR A 228 -4.93 -6.91 -1.48
CA THR A 228 -5.15 -6.42 -2.84
C THR A 228 -5.17 -4.90 -2.86
N ARG A 229 -4.95 -4.32 -4.05
CA ARG A 229 -4.87 -2.86 -4.23
C ARG A 229 -6.18 -2.14 -3.95
N ASP A 230 -7.32 -2.82 -4.07
CA ASP A 230 -8.65 -2.31 -3.75
C ASP A 230 -8.99 -2.37 -2.25
N MET A 231 -8.16 -3.03 -1.43
CA MET A 231 -8.36 -3.01 0.02
C MET A 231 -7.94 -1.66 0.61
N ILE A 232 -8.82 -1.10 1.43
CA ILE A 232 -8.49 -0.08 2.44
C ILE A 232 -8.20 -0.77 3.79
N TRP A 233 -7.72 -0.01 4.78
CA TRP A 233 -7.36 -0.58 6.09
C TRP A 233 -8.48 -1.42 6.71
N GLN A 234 -9.72 -0.93 6.63
CA GLN A 234 -10.90 -1.58 7.21
C GLN A 234 -11.13 -3.00 6.66
N ASP A 235 -10.73 -3.28 5.41
CA ASP A 235 -10.92 -4.59 4.80
C ASP A 235 -9.89 -5.62 5.30
N THR A 236 -8.75 -5.16 5.83
CA THR A 236 -7.69 -6.04 6.36
C THR A 236 -8.11 -6.73 7.67
N GLY A 237 -9.05 -6.14 8.41
CA GLY A 237 -9.45 -6.59 9.74
C GLY A 237 -8.41 -6.35 10.84
N LEU A 238 -7.35 -5.59 10.57
CA LEU A 238 -6.30 -5.25 11.53
C LEU A 238 -6.71 -4.06 12.44
N ASP A 239 -6.24 -4.10 13.68
CA ASP A 239 -6.34 -2.97 14.60
C ASP A 239 -5.41 -1.83 14.18
N TRP A 240 -5.90 -0.60 14.25
CA TRP A 240 -5.09 0.59 13.93
C TRP A 240 -4.18 0.95 15.10
N VAL A 241 -2.87 0.97 14.84
CA VAL A 241 -1.88 1.56 15.75
C VAL A 241 -1.63 3.01 15.30
N PRO A 242 -1.73 4.00 16.21
CA PRO A 242 -1.41 5.39 15.89
C PRO A 242 -0.06 5.55 15.19
N THR A 243 -0.07 6.13 13.99
CA THR A 243 1.15 6.35 13.22
C THR A 243 1.87 7.63 13.62
N SER A 244 1.19 8.56 14.29
CA SER A 244 1.74 9.77 14.92
C SER A 244 0.72 10.36 15.90
N PRO A 245 1.09 11.34 16.76
CA PRO A 245 0.14 11.98 17.68
C PRO A 245 -1.08 12.63 17.00
N MET A 246 -0.94 13.04 15.73
CA MET A 246 -2.02 13.64 14.95
C MET A 246 -2.79 12.64 14.09
N ILE A 247 -2.35 11.38 14.03
CA ILE A 247 -3.04 10.28 13.35
C ILE A 247 -3.36 9.16 14.35
N PRO A 248 -4.20 9.43 15.38
CA PRO A 248 -4.55 8.43 16.38
C PRO A 248 -5.53 7.36 15.86
N THR A 249 -6.18 7.61 14.72
CA THR A 249 -7.24 6.75 14.17
C THR A 249 -7.09 6.59 12.66
N ILE A 250 -7.66 5.51 12.11
CA ILE A 250 -7.73 5.31 10.66
C ILE A 250 -8.46 6.46 9.95
N GLN A 251 -9.48 7.05 10.58
CA GLN A 251 -10.19 8.20 10.03
C GLN A 251 -9.27 9.42 9.87
N ALA A 252 -8.33 9.63 10.80
CA ALA A 252 -7.34 10.69 10.69
C ALA A 252 -6.38 10.46 9.51
N ALA A 253 -6.03 9.21 9.20
CA ALA A 253 -5.19 8.87 8.04
C ALA A 253 -5.89 9.25 6.72
N PHE A 254 -7.18 8.93 6.58
CA PHE A 254 -8.00 9.40 5.45
C PHE A 254 -8.12 10.93 5.41
N GLY A 255 -8.27 11.58 6.57
CA GLY A 255 -8.37 13.04 6.66
C GLY A 255 -7.08 13.78 6.28
N TYR A 256 -5.90 13.19 6.48
CA TYR A 256 -4.60 13.85 6.32
C TYR A 256 -4.45 14.52 4.96
N ASN A 257 -4.61 13.77 3.87
CA ASN A 257 -4.50 14.31 2.51
C ASN A 257 -5.69 15.20 2.13
N ALA A 258 -6.80 15.15 2.88
CA ALA A 258 -7.99 15.97 2.63
C ALA A 258 -7.86 17.37 3.24
N THR A 259 -7.23 17.51 4.40
CA THR A 259 -7.25 18.77 5.15
C THR A 259 -5.85 19.30 5.52
N GLY A 260 -4.82 18.45 5.51
CA GLY A 260 -3.48 18.75 6.04
C GLY A 260 -2.55 19.58 5.15
N LEU A 261 -2.93 19.90 3.90
CA LEU A 261 -2.00 20.41 2.90
C LEU A 261 -1.96 21.95 2.78
N GLY A 262 -2.67 22.68 3.65
CA GLY A 262 -2.82 24.15 3.61
C GLY A 262 -1.75 24.97 4.34
N SER A 263 -0.61 24.36 4.73
CA SER A 263 0.38 25.00 5.62
C SER A 263 0.78 26.42 5.18
N GLY A 264 0.71 27.40 6.09
CA GLY A 264 1.08 28.79 5.82
C GLY A 264 0.05 29.64 5.06
N THR A 265 -1.05 29.06 4.58
CA THR A 265 -2.11 29.80 3.85
C THR A 265 -3.14 30.48 4.76
N GLY A 266 -3.20 30.08 6.03
CA GLY A 266 -4.28 30.42 6.96
C GLY A 266 -5.47 29.45 6.92
N ILE A 267 -5.57 28.63 5.87
CA ILE A 267 -6.47 27.48 5.82
C ILE A 267 -5.80 26.30 6.51
N ARG A 268 -6.46 25.75 7.54
CA ARG A 268 -5.88 24.70 8.38
C ARG A 268 -6.85 23.59 8.70
N GLN A 269 -6.27 22.45 9.03
CA GLN A 269 -6.98 21.32 9.61
C GLN A 269 -7.24 21.51 11.11
N ARG A 270 -8.27 20.84 11.63
CA ARG A 270 -8.49 20.60 13.07
C ARG A 270 -9.08 19.21 13.30
N ASP A 271 -9.18 18.81 14.57
CA ASP A 271 -9.82 17.57 15.02
C ASP A 271 -9.30 16.32 14.31
N TYR A 272 -7.98 16.15 14.35
CA TYR A 272 -7.26 15.05 13.68
C TYR A 272 -7.66 14.94 12.21
N PHE A 273 -7.55 16.06 11.49
CA PHE A 273 -7.81 16.16 10.05
C PHE A 273 -9.27 15.95 9.61
N SER A 274 -10.24 15.95 10.53
CA SER A 274 -11.67 15.83 10.20
C SER A 274 -12.38 17.17 9.93
N TRP A 275 -11.69 18.29 10.12
CA TRP A 275 -12.20 19.64 9.83
C TRP A 275 -11.20 20.45 9.00
N ILE A 276 -11.68 21.31 8.11
CA ILE A 276 -10.87 22.30 7.37
C ILE A 276 -11.57 23.66 7.30
N GLY A 277 -10.81 24.73 7.54
CA GLY A 277 -11.33 26.08 7.49
C GLY A 277 -10.28 27.14 7.81
N GLY A 278 -10.73 28.37 8.03
CA GLY A 278 -9.87 29.51 8.28
C GLY A 278 -10.64 30.80 8.54
N LYS A 279 -9.93 31.80 9.07
CA LYS A 279 -10.51 33.12 9.38
C LYS A 279 -11.15 33.76 8.14
N GLY A 280 -12.37 34.28 8.30
CA GLY A 280 -13.11 35.00 7.26
C GLY A 280 -13.90 34.12 6.29
N ILE A 281 -13.83 32.79 6.41
CA ILE A 281 -14.68 31.87 5.64
C ILE A 281 -16.11 31.93 6.15
N ASP A 282 -17.09 32.05 5.25
CA ASP A 282 -18.49 31.73 5.52
C ASP A 282 -18.67 30.21 5.40
N SER A 283 -18.88 29.52 6.52
CA SER A 283 -18.98 28.05 6.58
C SER A 283 -20.12 27.50 5.73
N LYS A 284 -21.28 28.16 5.73
CA LYS A 284 -22.45 27.71 4.95
C LYS A 284 -22.18 27.79 3.47
N LYS A 285 -21.62 28.90 3.00
CA LYS A 285 -21.24 29.07 1.59
C LYS A 285 -20.13 28.10 1.19
N PHE A 286 -19.13 27.92 2.05
CA PHE A 286 -18.03 26.99 1.79
C PHE A 286 -18.51 25.53 1.69
N ALA A 287 -19.36 25.08 2.62
CA ALA A 287 -20.00 23.76 2.56
C ALA A 287 -20.85 23.59 1.31
N ALA A 288 -21.65 24.60 0.93
CA ALA A 288 -22.48 24.54 -0.27
C ALA A 288 -21.62 24.38 -1.55
N MET A 289 -20.51 25.12 -1.68
CA MET A 289 -19.58 24.99 -2.80
C MET A 289 -18.93 23.60 -2.85
N LEU A 290 -18.47 23.09 -1.72
CA LEU A 290 -17.89 21.75 -1.63
C LEU A 290 -18.90 20.65 -1.98
N ASN A 291 -20.09 20.66 -1.37
CA ASN A 291 -21.16 19.70 -1.67
C ASN A 291 -21.64 19.80 -3.13
N SER A 292 -21.63 20.99 -3.74
CA SER A 292 -21.98 21.15 -5.17
C SER A 292 -21.01 20.44 -6.12
N SER A 293 -19.79 20.14 -5.65
CA SER A 293 -18.79 19.39 -6.42
C SER A 293 -19.11 17.90 -6.52
N LYS A 294 -20.05 17.40 -5.71
CA LYS A 294 -20.48 15.99 -5.70
C LYS A 294 -19.31 15.00 -5.61
N LEU A 295 -18.33 15.32 -4.75
CA LEU A 295 -17.20 14.43 -4.50
C LEU A 295 -17.72 13.13 -3.88
N PRO A 296 -17.42 11.94 -4.44
CA PRO A 296 -17.92 10.68 -3.92
C PRO A 296 -17.45 10.40 -2.49
N GLY A 297 -18.29 9.71 -1.72
CA GLY A 297 -17.94 9.21 -0.39
C GLY A 297 -17.78 10.27 0.71
N VAL A 298 -18.17 11.54 0.48
CA VAL A 298 -18.07 12.59 1.50
C VAL A 298 -19.21 13.60 1.43
N VAL A 299 -19.64 14.06 2.61
CA VAL A 299 -20.52 15.21 2.79
C VAL A 299 -19.80 16.25 3.66
N PHE A 300 -19.97 17.52 3.34
CA PHE A 300 -19.36 18.64 4.06
C PHE A 300 -20.41 19.35 4.91
N ILE A 301 -20.23 19.31 6.23
CA ILE A 301 -21.14 19.94 7.18
C ILE A 301 -20.54 21.31 7.57
N PRO A 302 -21.26 22.43 7.37
CA PRO A 302 -20.76 23.74 7.77
C PRO A 302 -20.58 23.77 9.29
N GLU A 303 -19.39 24.17 9.74
CA GLU A 303 -19.07 24.21 11.17
C GLU A 303 -18.07 25.34 11.45
N ASP A 304 -18.49 26.33 12.23
CA ASP A 304 -17.62 27.40 12.71
C ASP A 304 -16.85 26.94 13.96
N ARG A 305 -15.58 27.32 14.05
CA ARG A 305 -14.67 27.04 15.15
C ARG A 305 -14.02 28.33 15.62
N ASP A 306 -14.41 28.78 16.81
CA ASP A 306 -14.00 30.07 17.38
C ASP A 306 -14.32 31.24 16.43
N SER A 307 -13.29 31.89 15.87
CA SER A 307 -13.41 32.99 14.92
C SER A 307 -13.24 32.56 13.46
N GLU A 308 -13.30 31.26 13.18
CA GLU A 308 -13.04 30.69 11.86
C GLU A 308 -14.21 29.89 11.35
N GLY A 309 -14.66 30.19 10.13
CA GLY A 309 -15.59 29.32 9.42
C GLY A 309 -14.88 28.17 8.72
N GLY A 310 -15.56 27.04 8.62
CA GLY A 310 -15.03 25.87 7.94
C GLY A 310 -16.08 24.80 7.74
N VAL A 311 -15.61 23.59 7.46
CA VAL A 311 -16.45 22.41 7.29
C VAL A 311 -15.86 21.22 8.02
N ARG A 312 -16.75 20.41 8.60
CA ARG A 312 -16.46 19.06 9.05
C ARG A 312 -16.67 18.09 7.89
N LEU A 313 -15.71 17.19 7.69
CA LEU A 313 -15.80 16.10 6.72
C LEU A 313 -16.58 14.95 7.36
N GLN A 314 -17.69 14.56 6.74
CA GLN A 314 -18.38 13.32 7.03
C GLN A 314 -18.12 12.34 5.89
N ILE A 315 -17.15 11.43 6.08
CA ILE A 315 -16.88 10.37 5.12
C ILE A 315 -18.01 9.35 5.22
N THR A 316 -18.70 9.12 4.11
CA THR A 316 -19.87 8.25 3.99
C THR A 316 -19.56 6.94 3.29
N ASP A 317 -18.51 6.91 2.47
CA ASP A 317 -17.99 5.72 1.80
C ASP A 317 -16.47 5.87 1.63
N TYR A 318 -15.70 5.06 2.36
CA TYR A 318 -14.25 5.11 2.37
C TYR A 318 -13.61 4.57 1.07
N HIS A 319 -14.30 3.69 0.35
CA HIS A 319 -13.82 3.14 -0.93
C HIS A 319 -13.96 4.16 -2.06
N ALA A 320 -15.01 4.99 -2.03
CA ALA A 320 -15.22 6.04 -3.02
C ALA A 320 -14.51 7.37 -2.68
N PHE A 321 -14.07 7.56 -1.43
CA PHE A 321 -13.54 8.82 -0.93
C PHE A 321 -12.12 9.11 -1.43
N ASN A 322 -11.95 10.17 -2.24
CA ASN A 322 -10.64 10.64 -2.69
C ASN A 322 -10.18 11.87 -1.87
N PRO A 323 -9.28 11.70 -0.88
CA PRO A 323 -8.89 12.78 0.02
C PRO A 323 -8.15 13.92 -0.69
N THR A 324 -7.27 13.63 -1.64
CA THR A 324 -6.49 14.67 -2.33
C THR A 324 -7.38 15.61 -3.15
N ARG A 325 -8.42 15.08 -3.82
CA ARG A 325 -9.41 15.93 -4.51
C ARG A 325 -10.16 16.84 -3.56
N VAL A 326 -10.55 16.34 -2.38
CA VAL A 326 -11.17 17.16 -1.34
C VAL A 326 -10.29 18.35 -0.98
N ASN A 327 -8.99 18.14 -0.78
CA ASN A 327 -8.08 19.22 -0.46
C ASN A 327 -7.96 20.27 -1.56
N ILE A 328 -7.81 19.83 -2.81
CA ILE A 328 -7.73 20.72 -3.97
C ILE A 328 -8.99 21.58 -4.06
N HIS A 329 -10.17 20.98 -3.93
CA HIS A 329 -11.44 21.71 -3.91
C HIS A 329 -11.54 22.68 -2.74
N ALA A 330 -11.18 22.25 -1.53
CA ALA A 330 -11.23 23.07 -0.32
C ALA A 330 -10.32 24.30 -0.43
N LEU A 331 -9.05 24.14 -0.83
CA LEU A 331 -8.13 25.26 -1.00
C LEU A 331 -8.58 26.20 -2.12
N THR A 332 -9.10 25.65 -3.23
CA THR A 332 -9.56 26.46 -4.35
C THR A 332 -10.77 27.32 -3.98
N TYR A 333 -11.78 26.73 -3.34
CA TYR A 333 -12.97 27.47 -2.92
C TYR A 333 -12.67 28.44 -1.77
N ALA A 334 -11.82 28.07 -0.82
CA ALA A 334 -11.34 29.00 0.20
C ALA A 334 -10.62 30.20 -0.46
N GLN A 335 -9.77 29.94 -1.47
CA GLN A 335 -9.10 31.01 -2.21
C GLN A 335 -10.07 31.91 -2.98
N GLN A 336 -11.17 31.36 -3.50
CA GLN A 336 -12.22 32.14 -4.14
C GLN A 336 -13.00 33.02 -3.15
N LEU A 337 -13.28 32.49 -1.96
CA LEU A 337 -14.08 33.16 -0.93
C LEU A 337 -13.33 34.29 -0.23
N ILE A 338 -12.09 34.03 0.19
CA ILE A 338 -11.36 34.94 1.10
C ILE A 338 -10.06 35.48 0.54
N LYS A 339 -9.63 35.02 -0.66
CA LYS A 339 -8.40 35.48 -1.32
C LYS A 339 -7.19 35.44 -0.39
N PHE A 340 -7.00 34.31 0.30
CA PHE A 340 -5.93 34.17 1.28
C PHE A 340 -4.55 34.34 0.62
N PRO A 341 -3.54 34.80 1.38
CA PRO A 341 -2.19 34.94 0.86
C PRO A 341 -1.57 33.55 0.62
N VAL A 342 -1.20 33.26 -0.62
CA VAL A 342 -0.38 32.09 -0.94
C VAL A 342 1.07 32.40 -0.52
N PRO A 343 1.71 31.54 0.32
CA PRO A 343 3.07 31.77 0.80
C PRO A 343 4.06 32.04 -0.33
N LYS A 344 4.99 32.98 -0.08
CA LYS A 344 6.13 33.20 -0.98
C LYS A 344 7.05 31.99 -0.93
N SER A 345 7.56 31.57 -2.08
CA SER A 345 8.33 30.35 -2.23
C SER A 345 9.44 30.57 -3.26
N GLY A 346 10.62 30.01 -3.02
CA GLY A 346 11.74 30.05 -3.97
C GLY A 346 11.68 28.92 -5.01
N ASN A 347 12.83 28.64 -5.65
CA ASN A 347 12.95 27.67 -6.75
C ASN A 347 13.98 26.54 -6.46
N ASN A 348 14.28 26.32 -5.19
CA ASN A 348 15.08 25.19 -4.70
C ASN A 348 14.53 24.75 -3.34
N TYR A 349 14.74 23.48 -2.96
CA TYR A 349 14.12 22.90 -1.76
C TYR A 349 14.25 23.76 -0.49
N ASP A 350 15.42 24.29 -0.18
CA ASP A 350 15.65 25.05 1.06
C ASP A 350 14.89 26.38 1.10
N SER A 351 14.74 27.02 -0.06
CA SER A 351 13.98 28.27 -0.21
C SER A 351 12.46 28.06 -0.40
N LEU A 352 11.98 26.82 -0.51
CA LEU A 352 10.54 26.57 -0.61
C LEU A 352 9.82 26.82 0.71
N SER A 353 8.67 27.48 0.60
CA SER A 353 7.68 27.49 1.68
C SER A 353 7.22 26.07 2.03
N MET A 354 6.75 25.85 3.26
CA MET A 354 6.19 24.55 3.64
C MET A 354 4.98 24.17 2.77
N PHE A 355 4.16 25.14 2.37
CA PHE A 355 3.08 24.93 1.40
C PHE A 355 3.58 24.28 0.11
N ALA A 356 4.60 24.89 -0.50
CA ALA A 356 5.19 24.40 -1.74
C ALA A 356 5.88 23.04 -1.55
N LYS A 357 6.57 22.82 -0.42
CA LYS A 357 7.17 21.49 -0.11
C LYS A 357 6.12 20.39 -0.08
N ILE A 358 5.02 20.62 0.66
CA ILE A 358 3.92 19.64 0.78
C ILE A 358 3.19 19.46 -0.54
N MET A 359 2.93 20.54 -1.29
CA MET A 359 2.28 20.48 -2.60
C MET A 359 3.17 19.94 -3.72
N GLY A 360 4.48 19.82 -3.49
CA GLY A 360 5.43 19.24 -4.43
C GLY A 360 5.96 20.25 -5.44
N GLY A 361 5.99 21.53 -5.07
CA GLY A 361 6.51 22.63 -5.86
C GLY A 361 5.59 23.85 -5.84
N ASN A 362 5.79 24.78 -6.78
CA ASN A 362 5.12 26.08 -6.77
C ASN A 362 3.79 26.08 -7.51
N ARG A 363 3.56 25.09 -8.39
CA ARG A 363 2.41 25.04 -9.31
C ARG A 363 1.06 25.23 -8.64
N MET A 364 0.80 24.55 -7.51
CA MET A 364 -0.48 24.70 -6.81
C MET A 364 -0.72 26.13 -6.35
N GLY A 365 0.32 26.79 -5.80
CA GLY A 365 0.23 28.18 -5.38
C GLY A 365 -0.01 29.14 -6.56
N GLU A 366 0.60 28.87 -7.71
CA GLU A 366 0.40 29.63 -8.94
C GLU A 366 -1.03 29.48 -9.49
N TRP A 367 -1.57 28.25 -9.51
CA TRP A 367 -2.94 27.99 -9.95
C TRP A 367 -3.98 28.65 -9.05
N LEU A 368 -3.76 28.65 -7.74
CA LEU A 368 -4.61 29.36 -6.77
C LEU A 368 -4.58 30.88 -7.01
N LYS A 369 -3.41 31.47 -7.31
CA LYS A 369 -3.28 32.89 -7.65
C LYS A 369 -3.97 33.25 -8.97
N GLN A 370 -3.91 32.35 -9.96
CA GLN A 370 -4.61 32.49 -11.24
C GLN A 370 -6.14 32.40 -11.10
N GLY A 371 -6.64 31.92 -9.95
CA GLY A 371 -8.08 31.76 -9.72
C GLY A 371 -8.69 30.61 -10.52
N LEU A 372 -7.91 29.58 -10.85
CA LEU A 372 -8.41 28.39 -11.53
C LEU A 372 -9.50 27.70 -10.69
N THR A 373 -10.47 27.09 -11.36
CA THR A 373 -11.45 26.19 -10.74
C THR A 373 -10.81 24.86 -10.34
N PRO A 374 -11.42 24.07 -9.43
CA PRO A 374 -10.88 22.76 -9.07
C PRO A 374 -10.68 21.86 -10.29
N GLN A 375 -11.65 21.81 -11.21
CA GLN A 375 -11.59 20.98 -12.41
C GLN A 375 -10.46 21.42 -13.36
N GLN A 376 -10.19 22.72 -13.45
CA GLN A 376 -9.06 23.22 -14.22
C GLN A 376 -7.73 22.82 -13.59
N ILE A 377 -7.62 22.85 -12.25
CA ILE A 377 -6.42 22.37 -11.54
C ILE A 377 -6.22 20.87 -11.76
N GLU A 378 -7.28 20.06 -11.63
CA GLU A 378 -7.26 18.62 -11.94
C GLU A 378 -6.75 18.36 -13.36
N ALA A 379 -7.26 19.11 -14.34
CA ALA A 379 -6.81 19.00 -15.73
C ALA A 379 -5.34 19.37 -15.94
N ARG A 380 -4.76 20.27 -15.12
CA ARG A 380 -3.34 20.70 -15.26
C ARG A 380 -2.35 19.61 -14.89
N TYR A 381 -2.65 18.79 -13.88
CA TYR A 381 -1.75 17.70 -13.47
C TYR A 381 -2.15 16.32 -14.03
N ALA A 382 -3.30 16.19 -14.71
CA ALA A 382 -3.78 14.89 -15.19
C ALA A 382 -2.76 14.14 -16.08
N ALA A 383 -2.06 14.85 -16.98
CA ALA A 383 -1.10 14.23 -17.88
C ALA A 383 0.10 13.62 -17.14
N GLU A 384 0.71 14.38 -16.21
CA GLU A 384 1.83 13.89 -15.40
C GLU A 384 1.41 12.78 -14.43
N LEU A 385 0.20 12.88 -13.87
CA LEU A 385 -0.34 11.85 -12.99
C LEU A 385 -0.57 10.54 -13.74
N ASN A 386 -1.13 10.62 -14.96
CA ASN A 386 -1.30 9.46 -15.83
C ASN A 386 0.04 8.86 -16.27
N GLN A 387 1.07 9.67 -16.46
CA GLN A 387 2.41 9.17 -16.71
C GLN A 387 2.97 8.45 -15.49
N PHE A 388 2.86 9.04 -14.29
CA PHE A 388 3.28 8.39 -13.04
C PHE A 388 2.55 7.06 -12.81
N LYS A 389 1.24 7.00 -13.09
CA LYS A 389 0.46 5.75 -12.99
C LYS A 389 1.01 4.63 -13.85
N LYS A 390 1.57 4.93 -15.03
CA LYS A 390 2.28 3.96 -15.89
C LYS A 390 3.67 3.66 -15.36
N ASP A 391 4.41 4.69 -14.95
CA ASP A 391 5.79 4.56 -14.46
C ASP A 391 5.87 3.68 -13.20
N ARG A 392 4.82 3.67 -12.37
CA ARG A 392 4.79 2.83 -11.17
C ARG A 392 4.47 1.35 -11.44
N GLU A 393 3.85 1.01 -12.57
CA GLU A 393 3.38 -0.36 -12.88
C GLU A 393 4.46 -1.44 -12.69
N PRO A 394 5.71 -1.27 -13.16
CA PRO A 394 6.75 -2.29 -13.02
C PRO A 394 7.17 -2.57 -11.56
N TYR A 395 6.79 -1.71 -10.63
CA TYR A 395 7.17 -1.76 -9.23
C TYR A 395 6.05 -2.29 -8.33
N LEU A 396 4.83 -2.45 -8.87
CA LEU A 396 3.69 -2.98 -8.15
C LEU A 396 3.90 -4.47 -7.83
N ILE A 397 3.38 -4.90 -6.69
CA ILE A 397 3.45 -6.28 -6.19
C ILE A 397 2.06 -6.93 -6.21
N TYR A 398 1.03 -6.15 -5.86
CA TYR A 398 -0.31 -6.66 -5.64
C TYR A 398 -1.22 -6.41 -6.85
N GLY A 399 -2.15 -7.33 -7.07
CA GLY A 399 -3.25 -7.16 -8.02
C GLY A 399 -4.48 -6.53 -7.37
N TYR A 400 -5.57 -6.45 -8.12
CA TYR A 400 -6.89 -6.06 -7.64
C TYR A 400 -7.72 -7.33 -7.41
N LEU A 401 -8.57 -7.38 -6.38
CA LEU A 401 -9.45 -8.53 -6.12
C LEU A 401 -10.48 -8.72 -7.24
N ASN A 402 -10.93 -7.62 -7.84
CA ASN A 402 -11.86 -7.56 -8.97
C ASN A 402 -11.20 -6.98 -10.24
N GLY A 403 -9.88 -7.11 -10.38
CA GLY A 403 -9.14 -6.56 -11.51
C GLY A 403 -9.46 -7.26 -12.84
N PRO A 404 -9.28 -6.58 -13.99
CA PRO A 404 -9.42 -7.25 -15.27
C PRO A 404 -8.31 -8.29 -15.45
N GLY A 405 -8.70 -9.55 -15.65
CA GLY A 405 -7.79 -10.65 -15.95
C GLY A 405 -7.90 -11.81 -14.96
N PRO A 406 -7.12 -12.88 -15.19
CA PRO A 406 -7.18 -14.05 -14.33
C PRO A 406 -6.49 -13.82 -12.98
N HIS A 407 -7.10 -14.30 -11.91
CA HIS A 407 -6.49 -14.38 -10.58
C HIS A 407 -5.89 -15.77 -10.34
N LEU A 408 -4.94 -15.90 -9.41
CA LEU A 408 -4.38 -17.19 -9.01
C LEU A 408 -4.60 -17.39 -7.51
N VAL A 409 -5.19 -18.51 -7.13
CA VAL A 409 -5.36 -18.96 -5.75
C VAL A 409 -4.75 -20.35 -5.65
N VAL A 410 -3.92 -20.59 -4.63
CA VAL A 410 -3.36 -21.93 -4.31
C VAL A 410 -3.77 -22.25 -2.88
N ASP A 411 -4.49 -23.35 -2.66
CA ASP A 411 -4.97 -23.78 -1.33
C ASP A 411 -5.69 -22.67 -0.56
N ASN A 412 -6.68 -22.05 -1.21
CA ASN A 412 -7.44 -20.89 -0.72
C ASN A 412 -6.59 -19.64 -0.40
N THR A 413 -5.32 -19.62 -0.83
CA THR A 413 -4.42 -18.48 -0.64
C THR A 413 -4.23 -17.76 -1.97
N PRO A 414 -4.67 -16.50 -2.10
CA PRO A 414 -4.38 -15.69 -3.28
C PRO A 414 -2.87 -15.56 -3.51
N ILE A 415 -2.42 -15.86 -4.72
CA ILE A 415 -1.02 -15.79 -5.10
C ILE A 415 -0.80 -14.53 -5.93
N TYR A 416 -0.08 -13.59 -5.34
CA TYR A 416 0.31 -12.36 -6.00
C TYR A 416 1.70 -12.48 -6.61
N SER A 417 1.90 -11.74 -7.70
CA SER A 417 3.19 -11.60 -8.36
C SER A 417 3.27 -10.21 -8.95
N ASP A 418 4.50 -9.73 -9.05
CA ASP A 418 4.88 -8.51 -9.73
C ASP A 418 4.56 -8.44 -11.25
N VAL A 419 4.07 -9.53 -11.83
CA VAL A 419 3.50 -9.56 -13.19
C VAL A 419 2.13 -10.22 -13.10
N ALA A 420 1.09 -9.53 -13.54
CA ALA A 420 -0.27 -10.06 -13.47
C ALA A 420 -0.43 -11.31 -14.37
N PRO A 421 -1.17 -12.33 -13.92
CA PRO A 421 -1.62 -13.39 -14.81
C PRO A 421 -2.46 -12.83 -15.98
N PHE A 422 -2.51 -13.55 -17.09
CA PHE A 422 -3.32 -13.15 -18.25
C PHE A 422 -3.85 -14.37 -19.02
N ILE A 423 -4.90 -14.18 -19.82
CA ILE A 423 -5.35 -15.20 -20.77
C ILE A 423 -4.63 -14.98 -22.10
N ASP A 424 -3.98 -16.02 -22.62
CA ASP A 424 -3.30 -15.96 -23.91
C ASP A 424 -4.24 -16.15 -25.12
N LYS A 425 -3.66 -16.09 -26.32
CA LYS A 425 -4.38 -16.29 -27.60
C LYS A 425 -5.01 -17.68 -27.75
N ASN A 426 -4.56 -18.67 -26.99
CA ASN A 426 -5.04 -20.05 -27.01
C ASN A 426 -6.08 -20.31 -25.88
N ASN A 427 -6.57 -19.24 -25.25
CA ASN A 427 -7.49 -19.30 -24.12
C ASN A 427 -6.93 -20.11 -22.94
N ARG A 428 -5.66 -19.89 -22.60
CA ARG A 428 -4.98 -20.48 -21.44
C ARG A 428 -4.60 -19.40 -20.45
N ALA A 429 -4.85 -19.67 -19.17
CA ALA A 429 -4.39 -18.82 -18.07
C ALA A 429 -2.88 -18.98 -17.90
N MET A 430 -2.18 -17.89 -18.16
CA MET A 430 -0.74 -17.74 -18.04
C MET A 430 -0.42 -17.07 -16.72
N VAL A 431 0.29 -17.78 -15.85
CA VAL A 431 0.66 -17.29 -14.52
C VAL A 431 2.17 -17.12 -14.41
N PRO A 432 2.64 -16.19 -13.56
CA PRO A 432 4.04 -16.06 -13.22
C PRO A 432 4.54 -17.35 -12.60
N PHE A 433 5.52 -17.92 -13.29
CA PHE A 433 6.00 -19.25 -13.01
C PHE A 433 6.54 -19.41 -11.57
N ARG A 434 7.36 -18.45 -11.12
CA ARG A 434 8.00 -18.49 -9.80
C ARG A 434 6.97 -18.44 -8.67
N ALA A 435 5.97 -17.58 -8.79
CA ALA A 435 4.91 -17.42 -7.79
C ALA A 435 4.13 -18.72 -7.60
N LEU A 436 3.75 -19.37 -8.72
CA LEU A 436 3.08 -20.67 -8.70
C LEU A 436 3.96 -21.75 -8.05
N ALA A 437 5.22 -21.86 -8.45
CA ALA A 437 6.12 -22.89 -7.95
C ALA A 437 6.39 -22.76 -6.43
N GLN A 438 6.60 -21.53 -5.95
CA GLN A 438 6.77 -21.25 -4.52
C GLN A 438 5.50 -21.56 -3.72
N ALA A 439 4.34 -21.21 -4.24
CA ALA A 439 3.06 -21.54 -3.62
C ALA A 439 2.84 -23.06 -3.52
N LEU A 440 3.33 -23.81 -4.51
CA LEU A 440 3.28 -25.27 -4.52
C LEU A 440 4.41 -25.94 -3.74
N GLY A 441 5.32 -25.19 -3.11
CA GLY A 441 6.47 -25.75 -2.38
C GLY A 441 7.52 -26.44 -3.27
N ALA A 442 7.60 -26.06 -4.55
CA ALA A 442 8.56 -26.62 -5.50
C ALA A 442 9.86 -25.80 -5.55
N ASN A 443 11.00 -26.49 -5.64
CA ASN A 443 12.30 -25.88 -5.93
C ASN A 443 12.39 -25.49 -7.41
N VAL A 444 12.99 -24.33 -7.66
CA VAL A 444 13.02 -23.72 -9.00
C VAL A 444 14.43 -23.38 -9.41
N HIS A 445 14.77 -23.71 -10.66
CA HIS A 445 15.99 -23.28 -11.31
C HIS A 445 15.70 -22.73 -12.71
N TRP A 446 16.36 -21.62 -13.06
CA TRP A 446 16.33 -21.03 -14.40
C TRP A 446 17.71 -21.15 -15.03
N ASP A 447 17.77 -21.70 -16.23
CA ASP A 447 18.97 -21.74 -17.07
C ASP A 447 18.79 -20.75 -18.24
N GLY A 448 19.58 -19.68 -18.20
CA GLY A 448 19.54 -18.64 -19.22
C GLY A 448 20.12 -19.05 -20.57
N ALA A 449 21.05 -20.02 -20.61
CA ALA A 449 21.67 -20.47 -21.86
C ALA A 449 20.67 -21.29 -22.69
N THR A 450 19.92 -22.17 -22.03
CA THR A 450 18.91 -23.02 -22.69
C THR A 450 17.51 -22.40 -22.66
N ARG A 451 17.33 -21.28 -21.96
CA ARG A 451 16.03 -20.64 -21.69
C ARG A 451 15.04 -21.63 -21.07
N THR A 452 15.54 -22.48 -20.19
CA THR A 452 14.76 -23.53 -19.53
C THR A 452 14.47 -23.18 -18.08
N VAL A 453 13.28 -23.58 -17.66
CA VAL A 453 12.82 -23.59 -16.30
C VAL A 453 12.77 -25.03 -15.83
N VAL A 454 13.39 -25.33 -14.69
CA VAL A 454 13.35 -26.65 -14.05
C VAL A 454 12.64 -26.54 -12.69
N LEU A 455 11.60 -27.34 -12.51
CA LEU A 455 10.90 -27.53 -11.24
C LEU A 455 11.26 -28.86 -10.63
N ARG A 456 11.43 -28.87 -9.32
CA ARG A 456 11.59 -30.09 -8.53
C ARG A 456 10.65 -30.04 -7.34
N LYS A 457 9.70 -30.97 -7.29
CA LYS A 457 8.87 -31.23 -6.11
C LYS A 457 8.84 -32.74 -5.89
N ASP A 458 9.31 -33.17 -4.73
CA ASP A 458 9.50 -34.58 -4.40
C ASP A 458 10.30 -35.33 -5.49
N ARG A 459 9.69 -36.33 -6.15
CA ARG A 459 10.30 -37.10 -7.25
C ARG A 459 10.03 -36.52 -8.64
N ASN A 460 9.19 -35.48 -8.74
CA ASN A 460 8.77 -34.93 -10.02
C ASN A 460 9.70 -33.80 -10.45
N VAL A 461 10.26 -33.95 -11.66
CA VAL A 461 11.06 -32.95 -12.33
C VAL A 461 10.31 -32.46 -13.56
N VAL A 462 9.90 -31.20 -13.58
CA VAL A 462 9.22 -30.60 -14.74
C VAL A 462 10.18 -29.61 -15.40
N VAL A 463 10.36 -29.71 -16.72
CA VAL A 463 11.23 -28.81 -17.49
C VAL A 463 10.43 -28.16 -18.60
N LEU A 464 10.38 -26.84 -18.59
CA LEU A 464 9.68 -25.98 -19.54
C LEU A 464 10.71 -25.13 -20.29
N THR A 465 10.68 -25.11 -21.62
CA THR A 465 11.54 -24.25 -22.43
C THR A 465 10.73 -23.09 -22.99
N VAL A 466 11.23 -21.86 -22.84
CA VAL A 466 10.56 -20.67 -23.37
C VAL A 466 10.43 -20.76 -24.90
N GLY A 467 9.19 -20.60 -25.40
CA GLY A 467 8.85 -20.66 -26.82
C GLY A 467 8.66 -22.07 -27.38
N GLN A 468 8.72 -23.13 -26.56
CA GLN A 468 8.45 -24.50 -26.99
C GLN A 468 7.07 -24.95 -26.49
N ASP A 469 6.37 -25.74 -27.30
CA ASP A 469 5.06 -26.33 -27.00
C ASP A 469 5.19 -27.73 -26.41
N THR A 470 6.36 -28.05 -25.87
CA THR A 470 6.64 -29.32 -25.18
C THR A 470 7.14 -29.07 -23.78
N VAL A 471 6.65 -29.87 -22.84
CA VAL A 471 7.11 -29.92 -21.45
C VAL A 471 7.69 -31.30 -21.16
N ARG A 472 8.83 -31.37 -20.49
CA ARG A 472 9.40 -32.64 -20.05
C ARG A 472 9.06 -32.87 -18.58
N VAL A 473 8.54 -34.05 -18.26
CA VAL A 473 8.16 -34.49 -16.92
C VAL A 473 8.88 -35.79 -16.64
N ASN A 474 9.87 -35.73 -15.77
CA ASN A 474 10.84 -36.80 -15.57
C ASN A 474 11.46 -37.18 -16.94
N ASP A 475 11.27 -38.43 -17.38
CA ASP A 475 11.81 -38.93 -18.66
C ASP A 475 10.82 -38.85 -19.83
N ARG A 476 9.66 -38.23 -19.64
CA ARG A 476 8.60 -38.15 -20.67
C ARG A 476 8.43 -36.73 -21.20
N THR A 477 8.30 -36.60 -22.51
CA THR A 477 7.94 -35.34 -23.16
C THR A 477 6.45 -35.33 -23.47
N ILE A 478 5.77 -34.26 -23.05
CA ILE A 478 4.34 -34.03 -23.24
C ILE A 478 4.18 -32.78 -24.10
N LYS A 479 3.28 -32.84 -25.08
CA LYS A 479 2.90 -31.67 -25.88
C LYS A 479 1.84 -30.85 -25.13
N ILE A 480 2.02 -29.54 -25.10
CA ILE A 480 1.09 -28.57 -24.53
C ILE A 480 0.53 -27.69 -25.65
N ASP A 481 -0.65 -27.12 -25.44
CA ASP A 481 -1.38 -26.34 -26.45
C ASP A 481 -1.03 -24.85 -26.46
N THR A 482 -0.06 -24.45 -25.65
CA THR A 482 0.53 -23.11 -25.65
C THR A 482 1.99 -23.16 -25.24
N VAL A 483 2.70 -22.04 -25.32
CA VAL A 483 4.15 -21.97 -25.04
C VAL A 483 4.43 -21.10 -23.81
N PRO A 484 5.42 -21.46 -22.98
CA PRO A 484 5.97 -20.53 -21.99
C PRO A 484 6.54 -19.29 -22.68
N ILE A 485 6.26 -18.10 -22.13
CA ILE A 485 6.78 -16.83 -22.66
C ILE A 485 7.52 -16.05 -21.57
N ILE A 486 8.27 -15.04 -21.97
CA ILE A 486 8.77 -14.03 -21.03
C ILE A 486 7.92 -12.77 -21.19
N ARG A 487 7.40 -12.26 -20.08
CA ARG A 487 6.67 -10.99 -20.00
C ARG A 487 7.19 -10.22 -18.80
N SER A 488 7.62 -8.98 -19.01
CA SER A 488 8.18 -8.11 -17.96
C SER A 488 9.24 -8.82 -17.11
N ASP A 489 10.20 -9.48 -17.77
CA ASP A 489 11.28 -10.27 -17.15
C ASP A 489 10.82 -11.40 -16.21
N ARG A 490 9.58 -11.89 -16.38
CA ARG A 490 9.07 -13.09 -15.73
C ARG A 490 8.71 -14.14 -16.76
N THR A 491 9.08 -15.38 -16.48
CA THR A 491 8.59 -16.53 -17.24
C THR A 491 7.13 -16.75 -16.89
N MET A 492 6.26 -16.67 -17.88
CA MET A 492 4.83 -16.90 -17.78
C MET A 492 4.52 -18.27 -18.37
N ILE A 493 3.76 -19.07 -17.64
CA ILE A 493 3.49 -20.45 -18.03
C ILE A 493 2.01 -20.80 -17.92
N PRO A 494 1.51 -21.76 -18.71
CA PRO A 494 0.14 -22.24 -18.58
C PRO A 494 -0.04 -22.96 -17.25
N VAL A 495 -0.89 -22.40 -16.39
CA VAL A 495 -1.05 -22.85 -15.00
C VAL A 495 -1.48 -24.31 -14.87
N ARG A 496 -2.43 -24.76 -15.71
CA ARG A 496 -2.93 -26.13 -15.70
C ARG A 496 -1.78 -27.12 -15.87
N HIS A 497 -0.97 -26.92 -16.91
CA HIS A 497 0.14 -27.81 -17.21
C HIS A 497 1.21 -27.78 -16.10
N ALA A 498 1.56 -26.62 -15.52
CA ALA A 498 2.55 -26.66 -14.44
C ALA A 498 2.04 -27.28 -13.14
N SER A 499 0.84 -26.90 -12.70
CA SER A 499 0.31 -27.34 -11.41
C SER A 499 -0.06 -28.81 -11.44
N GLU A 500 -0.73 -29.30 -12.49
CA GLU A 500 -1.10 -30.71 -12.61
C GLU A 500 0.13 -31.62 -12.71
N LEU A 501 1.17 -31.18 -13.40
CA LEU A 501 2.43 -31.93 -13.51
C LEU A 501 3.24 -31.96 -12.19
N LEU A 502 2.89 -31.12 -11.22
CA LEU A 502 3.42 -31.14 -9.85
C LEU A 502 2.48 -31.83 -8.86
N GLY A 503 1.41 -32.46 -9.34
CA GLY A 503 0.45 -33.21 -8.53
C GLY A 503 -0.66 -32.37 -7.87
N ALA A 504 -0.81 -31.09 -8.25
CA ALA A 504 -1.92 -30.24 -7.81
C ALA A 504 -3.11 -30.33 -8.78
N PHE A 505 -4.32 -30.04 -8.28
CA PHE A 505 -5.51 -29.91 -9.10
C PHE A 505 -5.70 -28.46 -9.55
N VAL A 506 -6.17 -28.22 -10.77
CA VAL A 506 -6.46 -26.87 -11.26
C VAL A 506 -7.91 -26.76 -11.72
N HIS A 507 -8.62 -25.82 -11.11
CA HIS A 507 -9.96 -25.40 -11.49
C HIS A 507 -9.95 -23.96 -11.99
N TRP A 508 -10.83 -23.67 -12.96
CA TRP A 508 -11.06 -22.31 -13.42
C TRP A 508 -12.46 -21.90 -13.01
N ASP A 509 -12.56 -20.87 -12.16
CA ASP A 509 -13.81 -20.25 -11.78
C ASP A 509 -14.14 -19.11 -12.75
N GLN A 510 -15.09 -19.36 -13.64
CA GLN A 510 -15.47 -18.42 -14.69
C GLN A 510 -16.04 -17.08 -14.15
N PRO A 511 -16.92 -17.05 -13.12
CA PRO A 511 -17.49 -15.80 -12.61
C PRO A 511 -16.46 -14.85 -12.02
N SER A 512 -15.49 -15.37 -11.25
CA SER A 512 -14.43 -14.55 -10.66
C SER A 512 -13.18 -14.43 -11.53
N SER A 513 -13.14 -15.09 -12.70
CA SER A 513 -11.92 -15.23 -13.49
C SER A 513 -10.73 -15.77 -12.68
N THR A 514 -10.96 -16.74 -11.79
CA THR A 514 -9.91 -17.23 -10.89
C THR A 514 -9.41 -18.61 -11.29
N VAL A 515 -8.10 -18.74 -11.39
CA VAL A 515 -7.42 -20.04 -11.38
C VAL A 515 -7.28 -20.49 -9.93
N ILE A 516 -8.00 -21.55 -9.56
CA ILE A 516 -7.90 -22.20 -8.26
C ILE A 516 -7.02 -23.43 -8.40
N VAL A 517 -5.95 -23.49 -7.62
CA VAL A 517 -5.02 -24.61 -7.55
C VAL A 517 -5.15 -25.24 -6.16
N THR A 518 -5.25 -26.55 -6.10
CA THR A 518 -5.37 -27.28 -4.82
C THR A 518 -4.28 -28.34 -4.75
N THR A 519 -3.43 -28.28 -3.73
CA THR A 519 -2.46 -29.34 -3.43
C THR A 519 -3.16 -30.52 -2.74
N ARG A 520 -2.55 -31.70 -2.84
CA ARG A 520 -3.08 -32.92 -2.22
C ARG A 520 -2.61 -33.06 -0.78
#